data_AF-A0A151SEV1-F1
#
_entry.id   AF-A0A151SEV1-F1
#
_cell.length_a   1.000
_cell.length_b   1.000
_cell.length_c   1.000
_cell.angle_alpha   90.00
_cell.angle_beta   90.00
_cell.angle_gamma   90.00
#
_symmetry.space_group_name_H-M   'P 1'
#
loop_
_entity.id
_entity.type
_entity.pdbx_description
1 polymer ?
#
loop_
_entity_poly.entity_id
_entity_poly.type
_entity_poly.pdbx_seq_one_letter_code
_entity_poly.pdbx_strand_id
1 'polypeptide(L)'
;MEILSFDMKNEKCTYMSMPSHVDTKPNLKVLKDYLCLYYDHMKTHFVVWLMREYGVDKSWTQLLNIIYEHLQIHKPVDAKELCMPLCMSEDEDVLLLKNWEFYFYIVYNKRDNRVNHFDEDHLSSFLEYVSCLFFPYWN
;
A
#
# COMPACT_ATOMS: atom_id res chain seq x y z
N MET A 1 -9.63 -17.19 2.46
CA MET A 1 -10.20 -15.97 1.84
C MET A 1 -9.63 -15.88 0.44
N GLU A 2 -10.43 -15.42 -0.52
CA GLU A 2 -10.08 -15.35 -1.95
C GLU A 2 -10.38 -13.94 -2.46
N ILE A 3 -9.75 -13.55 -3.56
CA ILE A 3 -10.01 -12.29 -4.26
C ILE A 3 -10.93 -12.59 -5.44
N LEU A 4 -12.08 -11.93 -5.49
CA LEU A 4 -12.99 -11.98 -6.63
C LEU A 4 -12.59 -10.93 -7.66
N SER A 5 -12.36 -11.36 -8.90
CA SER A 5 -12.26 -10.49 -10.07
C SER A 5 -13.48 -10.68 -10.95
N PHE A 6 -14.03 -9.56 -11.44
CA PHE A 6 -15.12 -9.54 -12.39
C PHE A 6 -14.66 -8.90 -13.71
N ASP A 7 -14.67 -9.68 -14.78
CA ASP A 7 -14.43 -9.19 -16.13
C ASP A 7 -15.74 -8.65 -16.71
N MET A 8 -15.84 -7.33 -16.86
CA MET A 8 -17.04 -6.68 -17.41
C MET A 8 -17.31 -7.03 -18.88
N LYS A 9 -16.27 -7.32 -19.67
CA LYS A 9 -16.41 -7.61 -21.10
C LYS A 9 -17.03 -8.99 -21.32
N ASN A 10 -16.62 -9.96 -20.50
CA ASN A 10 -17.05 -11.36 -20.62
C ASN A 10 -18.10 -11.74 -19.57
N GLU A 11 -18.50 -10.79 -18.71
CA GLU A 11 -19.41 -10.98 -17.56
C GLU A 11 -19.04 -12.19 -16.69
N LYS A 12 -17.73 -12.42 -16.53
CA LYS A 12 -17.21 -13.62 -15.88
C LYS A 12 -16.53 -13.29 -14.56
N CYS A 13 -16.93 -14.03 -13.52
CA CYS A 13 -16.24 -14.04 -12.23
C CYS A 13 -15.06 -15.02 -12.27
N THR A 14 -13.91 -14.58 -11.76
CA THR A 14 -12.74 -15.42 -11.50
C THR A 14 -12.29 -15.22 -10.06
N TYR A 15 -11.80 -16.29 -9.45
CA TYR A 15 -11.29 -16.27 -8.08
C TYR A 15 -9.77 -16.44 -8.13
N MET A 16 -9.07 -15.62 -7.35
CA MET A 16 -7.63 -15.65 -7.21
C MET A 16 -7.28 -15.92 -5.76
N SER A 17 -6.19 -16.65 -5.55
CA SER A 17 -5.67 -16.89 -4.22
C SER A 17 -4.97 -15.63 -3.71
N MET A 18 -5.13 -15.36 -2.41
CA MET A 18 -4.31 -14.37 -1.72
C MET A 18 -2.90 -14.93 -1.48
N PRO A 19 -1.91 -14.06 -1.17
CA PRO A 19 -0.63 -14.51 -0.64
C PRO A 19 -0.80 -15.42 0.58
N SER A 20 0.14 -16.33 0.78
CA SER A 20 0.21 -17.15 1.99
C SER A 20 0.35 -16.27 3.24
N HIS A 21 -0.20 -16.72 4.38
CA HIS A 21 -0.06 -16.07 5.70
C HIS A 21 -0.78 -14.72 5.88
N VAL A 22 -1.81 -14.46 5.09
CA VAL A 22 -2.77 -13.38 5.38
C VAL A 22 -3.74 -13.87 6.47
N ASP A 23 -3.61 -13.33 7.69
CA ASP A 23 -4.34 -13.75 8.89
C ASP A 23 -5.51 -12.84 9.26
N THR A 24 -5.56 -11.64 8.68
CA THR A 24 -6.64 -10.66 8.87
C THR A 24 -7.28 -10.31 7.52
N LYS A 25 -8.44 -9.63 7.55
CA LYS A 25 -9.07 -9.14 6.31
C LYS A 25 -8.16 -8.08 5.68
N PRO A 26 -7.62 -8.30 4.46
CA PRO A 26 -6.73 -7.34 3.87
C PRO A 26 -7.49 -6.27 3.08
N ASN A 27 -6.77 -5.22 2.73
CA ASN A 27 -7.19 -4.20 1.78
C ASN A 27 -6.54 -4.42 0.43
N LEU A 28 -7.23 -4.00 -0.63
CA LEU A 28 -6.76 -4.06 -2.00
C LEU A 28 -6.72 -2.66 -2.61
N LYS A 29 -5.68 -2.37 -3.38
CA LYS A 29 -5.60 -1.19 -4.23
C LYS A 29 -4.70 -1.44 -5.44
N VAL A 30 -4.68 -0.49 -6.35
CA VAL A 30 -3.61 -0.42 -7.36
C VAL A 30 -2.49 0.45 -6.79
N LEU A 31 -1.26 -0.07 -6.82
CA LEU A 31 -0.05 0.69 -6.46
C LEU A 31 0.89 0.64 -7.66
N LYS A 32 1.15 1.80 -8.26
CA LYS A 32 1.74 1.90 -9.61
C LYS A 32 0.83 1.17 -10.60
N ASP A 33 1.25 0.01 -11.11
CA ASP A 33 0.48 -0.81 -12.05
C ASP A 33 0.18 -2.21 -11.51
N TYR A 34 0.47 -2.46 -10.23
CA TYR A 34 0.29 -3.77 -9.61
C TYR A 34 -0.96 -3.79 -8.72
N LEU A 35 -1.66 -4.92 -8.73
CA LEU A 35 -2.63 -5.22 -7.68
C LEU A 35 -1.86 -5.39 -6.37
N CYS A 36 -2.14 -4.49 -5.43
CA CYS A 36 -1.51 -4.39 -4.12
C CYS A 36 -2.49 -4.90 -3.07
N LEU A 37 -1.99 -5.81 -2.22
CA LEU A 37 -2.68 -6.30 -1.03
C LEU A 37 -1.92 -5.82 0.20
N TYR A 38 -2.57 -5.16 1.14
CA TYR A 38 -1.94 -4.67 2.38
C TYR A 38 -2.81 -4.88 3.60
N TYR A 39 -2.19 -5.08 4.76
CA TYR A 39 -2.88 -5.34 6.01
C TYR A 39 -1.98 -5.14 7.24
N ASP A 40 -2.64 -5.05 8.39
CA ASP A 40 -2.00 -4.98 9.70
C ASP A 40 -1.91 -6.38 10.31
N HIS A 41 -0.71 -6.94 10.34
CA HIS A 41 -0.46 -8.24 10.92
C HIS A 41 -0.30 -8.11 12.43
N MET A 42 -1.17 -8.80 13.19
CA MET A 42 -1.16 -8.83 14.66
C MET A 42 -1.11 -7.42 15.30
N LYS A 43 -1.60 -6.39 14.61
CA LYS A 43 -1.47 -4.96 14.98
C LYS A 43 -0.03 -4.52 15.30
N THR A 44 0.97 -5.23 14.78
CA THR A 44 2.41 -5.00 15.09
C THR A 44 3.22 -4.70 13.85
N HIS A 45 2.84 -5.30 12.71
CA HIS A 45 3.53 -5.11 11.46
C HIS A 45 2.56 -4.57 10.41
N PHE A 46 3.08 -3.70 9.57
CA PHE A 46 2.46 -3.30 8.31
C PHE A 46 3.03 -4.18 7.19
N VAL A 47 2.15 -4.90 6.49
CA VAL A 47 2.52 -5.85 5.44
C VAL A 47 1.93 -5.40 4.11
N VAL A 48 2.76 -5.43 3.05
CA VAL A 48 2.36 -5.10 1.68
C VAL A 48 2.87 -6.17 0.71
N TRP A 49 1.97 -6.63 -0.16
CA TRP A 49 2.21 -7.59 -1.23
C TRP A 49 1.82 -7.00 -2.58
N LEU A 50 2.58 -7.34 -3.63
CA LEU A 50 2.27 -6.99 -5.02
C LEU A 50 2.08 -8.26 -5.86
N MET A 51 1.02 -8.31 -6.65
CA MET A 51 0.81 -9.31 -7.68
C MET A 51 1.54 -8.87 -8.94
N ARG A 52 2.67 -9.50 -9.25
CA ARG A 52 3.54 -9.11 -10.38
C ARG A 52 2.91 -9.39 -11.73
N GLU A 53 2.08 -10.41 -11.80
CA GLU A 53 1.32 -10.77 -12.99
C GLU A 53 -0.14 -10.98 -12.59
N TYR A 54 -1.01 -10.11 -13.08
CA TYR A 54 -2.42 -10.12 -12.71
C TYR A 54 -3.07 -11.47 -13.04
N GLY A 55 -3.80 -12.05 -12.08
CA GLY A 55 -4.44 -13.36 -12.25
C GLY A 55 -3.54 -14.57 -12.00
N VAL A 56 -2.23 -14.38 -11.79
CA VAL A 56 -1.29 -15.47 -11.52
C VAL A 56 -0.98 -15.52 -10.03
N ASP A 57 -1.60 -16.46 -9.32
CA ASP A 57 -1.44 -16.65 -7.87
C ASP A 57 0.02 -16.76 -7.41
N LYS A 58 0.90 -17.38 -8.21
CA LYS A 58 2.32 -17.53 -7.87
C LYS A 58 3.15 -16.26 -8.05
N SER A 59 2.56 -15.19 -8.60
CA SER A 59 3.24 -13.92 -8.87
C SER A 59 3.20 -12.95 -7.68
N TRP A 60 2.54 -13.33 -6.58
CA TRP A 60 2.57 -12.55 -5.34
C TRP A 60 3.99 -12.47 -4.79
N THR A 61 4.45 -11.24 -4.55
CA THR A 61 5.76 -10.96 -3.93
C THR A 61 5.56 -9.99 -2.77
N GLN A 62 6.26 -10.23 -1.66
CA GLN A 62 6.19 -9.35 -0.49
C GLN A 62 7.04 -8.12 -0.76
N LEU A 63 6.41 -6.94 -0.79
CA LEU A 63 7.08 -5.66 -0.97
C LEU A 63 7.59 -5.11 0.36
N LEU A 64 6.81 -5.30 1.42
CA LEU A 64 7.07 -4.74 2.74
C LEU A 64 6.54 -5.67 3.83
N ASN A 65 7.32 -5.83 4.89
CA ASN A 65 6.90 -6.39 6.17
C ASN A 65 7.71 -5.66 7.25
N ILE A 66 7.11 -4.64 7.86
CA ILE A 66 7.82 -3.74 8.78
C ILE A 66 7.03 -3.53 10.06
N ILE A 67 7.75 -3.52 11.18
CA ILE A 67 7.20 -3.26 12.50
C ILE A 67 6.77 -1.79 12.60
N TYR A 68 5.62 -1.52 13.20
CA TYR A 68 5.10 -0.16 13.38
C TYR A 68 6.03 0.76 14.16
N GLU A 69 6.71 0.20 15.15
CA GLU A 69 7.74 0.87 15.94
C GLU A 69 8.91 1.35 15.07
N HIS A 70 9.28 0.62 13.99
CA HIS A 70 10.29 1.08 13.03
C HIS A 70 9.76 2.24 12.21
N LEU A 71 8.51 2.18 11.76
CA LEU A 71 7.81 3.31 11.14
C LEU A 71 7.54 4.48 12.10
N GLN A 72 8.06 4.42 13.34
CA GLN A 72 7.85 5.42 14.40
C GLN A 72 6.37 5.70 14.67
N ILE A 73 5.51 4.71 14.40
CA ILE A 73 4.10 4.73 14.75
C ILE A 73 3.96 4.08 16.11
N HIS A 74 3.71 4.90 17.12
CA HIS A 74 3.38 4.41 18.45
C HIS A 74 1.89 4.05 18.47
N LYS A 75 1.60 2.74 18.47
CA LYS A 75 0.25 2.16 18.41
C LYS A 75 -0.68 2.79 19.44
N PRO A 76 -1.94 3.05 19.07
CA PRO A 76 -3.04 2.99 20.02
C PRO A 76 -3.69 1.60 19.98
N VAL A 77 -4.35 1.24 21.07
CA VAL A 77 -4.85 -0.11 21.36
C VAL A 77 -6.03 -0.50 20.42
N ASP A 78 -6.68 0.47 19.78
CA ASP A 78 -8.02 0.30 19.19
C ASP A 78 -8.13 0.60 17.67
N ALA A 79 -7.04 0.94 16.99
CA ALA A 79 -7.06 1.22 15.55
C ALA A 79 -7.38 -0.04 14.74
N LYS A 80 -8.28 0.07 13.76
CA LYS A 80 -8.63 -1.01 12.83
C LYS A 80 -7.64 -1.11 11.67
N GLU A 81 -7.16 0.02 11.16
CA GLU A 81 -6.21 0.13 10.06
C GLU A 81 -5.30 1.33 10.31
N LEU A 82 -3.99 1.08 10.39
CA LEU A 82 -3.03 2.14 10.72
C LEU A 82 -2.40 2.77 9.50
N CYS A 83 -2.13 2.00 8.44
CA CYS A 83 -1.40 2.48 7.26
C CYS A 83 -2.02 2.07 5.93
N MET A 84 -1.87 2.95 4.93
CA MET A 84 -2.21 2.68 3.54
C MET A 84 -1.03 3.11 2.64
N PRO A 85 -0.56 2.26 1.71
CA PRO A 85 0.46 2.68 0.77
C PRO A 85 -0.18 3.61 -0.25
N LEU A 86 0.39 4.78 -0.51
CA LEU A 86 -0.10 5.75 -1.49
C LEU A 86 0.64 5.64 -2.82
N CYS A 87 1.97 5.73 -2.76
CA CYS A 87 2.87 5.76 -3.91
C CYS A 87 4.14 4.98 -3.62
N MET A 88 4.84 4.61 -4.69
CA MET A 88 6.11 3.88 -4.65
C MET A 88 7.02 4.41 -5.75
N SER A 89 8.34 4.49 -5.49
CA SER A 89 9.33 4.86 -6.50
C SER A 89 9.47 3.81 -7.60
N GLU A 90 10.09 4.20 -8.72
CA GLU A 90 10.33 3.30 -9.86
C GLU A 90 11.14 2.05 -9.51
N ASP A 91 12.16 2.23 -8.68
CA ASP A 91 13.03 1.16 -8.14
C ASP A 91 12.42 0.44 -6.92
N GLU A 92 11.18 0.78 -6.56
CA GLU A 92 10.42 0.20 -5.46
C GLU A 92 11.00 0.45 -4.07
N ASP A 93 12.08 1.21 -3.94
CA ASP A 93 12.81 1.38 -2.71
C ASP A 93 12.20 2.39 -1.75
N VAL A 94 11.47 3.37 -2.28
CA VAL A 94 10.81 4.41 -1.49
C VAL A 94 9.30 4.26 -1.56
N LEU A 95 8.65 4.23 -0.40
CA LEU A 95 7.21 4.17 -0.24
C LEU A 95 6.69 5.43 0.43
N LEU A 96 5.63 6.01 -0.11
CA LEU A 96 4.80 7.00 0.58
C LEU A 96 3.61 6.28 1.20
N LEU A 97 3.46 6.35 2.52
CA LEU A 97 2.36 5.77 3.27
C LEU A 97 1.52 6.89 3.90
N LYS A 98 0.21 6.67 4.03
CA LYS A 98 -0.67 7.50 4.85
C LYS A 98 -0.98 6.77 6.14
N ASN A 99 -0.77 7.42 7.27
CA ASN A 99 -1.33 6.98 8.53
C ASN A 99 -2.78 7.48 8.64
N TRP A 100 -3.73 6.58 8.88
CA TRP A 100 -5.16 6.93 8.90
C TRP A 100 -5.60 7.65 10.17
N GLU A 101 -4.96 7.36 11.30
CA GLU A 101 -5.43 7.78 12.61
C GLU A 101 -4.86 9.13 13.02
N PHE A 102 -3.60 9.37 12.69
CA PHE A 102 -2.84 10.53 13.11
C PHE A 102 -2.64 11.55 11.99
N TYR A 103 -3.28 11.34 10.83
CA TYR A 103 -3.31 12.29 9.72
C TYR A 103 -1.93 12.79 9.27
N PHE A 104 -0.91 11.94 9.34
CA PHE A 104 0.42 12.22 8.81
C PHE A 104 0.80 11.19 7.76
N TYR A 105 1.81 11.55 6.98
CA TYR A 105 2.35 10.74 5.90
C TYR A 105 3.75 10.31 6.26
N ILE A 106 4.16 9.16 5.71
CA ILE A 106 5.44 8.55 5.99
C ILE A 106 6.13 8.29 4.67
N VAL A 107 7.34 8.83 4.51
CA VAL A 107 8.25 8.41 3.44
C VAL A 107 9.22 7.41 4.04
N TYR A 108 9.07 6.15 3.64
CA TYR A 108 9.92 5.06 4.05
C TYR A 108 10.86 4.66 2.91
N ASN A 109 12.17 4.70 3.16
CA ASN A 109 13.20 4.22 2.24
C ASN A 109 13.76 2.88 2.73
N LYS A 110 13.51 1.82 1.97
CA LYS A 110 13.95 0.45 2.27
C LYS A 110 15.46 0.26 2.16
N ARG A 111 16.15 1.03 1.32
CA ARG A 111 17.60 0.86 1.10
C ARG A 111 18.41 1.15 2.36
N ASP A 112 18.02 2.20 3.08
CA ASP A 112 18.72 2.70 4.25
C ASP A 112 17.85 2.70 5.52
N ASN A 113 16.66 2.09 5.45
CA ASN A 113 15.70 1.98 6.54
C ASN A 113 15.27 3.34 7.13
N ARG A 114 15.35 4.42 6.35
CA ARG A 114 15.00 5.78 6.80
C ARG A 114 13.50 6.01 6.75
N VAL A 115 13.01 6.69 7.77
CA VAL A 115 11.60 7.05 7.95
C VAL A 115 11.52 8.56 8.16
N ASN A 116 10.73 9.24 7.35
CA ASN A 116 10.43 10.67 7.49
C ASN A 116 8.92 10.87 7.60
N HIS A 117 8.50 11.73 8.52
CA HIS A 117 7.10 12.06 8.77
C HIS A 117 6.77 13.44 8.22
N PHE A 118 5.58 13.60 7.66
CA PHE A 118 5.06 14.87 7.17
C PHE A 118 3.61 15.02 7.63
N ASP A 119 3.28 16.14 8.27
CA ASP A 119 1.88 16.47 8.58
C ASP A 119 1.09 16.76 7.30
N GLU A 120 -0.22 16.51 7.30
CA GLU A 120 -1.09 16.69 6.13
C GLU A 120 -1.04 18.13 5.58
N ASP A 121 -0.85 19.12 6.46
CA ASP A 121 -0.71 20.54 6.09
C ASP A 121 0.49 20.79 5.15
N HIS A 122 1.57 20.02 5.28
CA HIS A 122 2.77 20.13 4.45
C HIS A 122 2.63 19.48 3.06
N LEU A 123 1.59 18.68 2.85
CA LEU A 123 1.41 17.88 1.63
C LEU A 123 0.31 18.37 0.70
N SER A 124 -0.50 19.35 1.11
CA SER A 124 -1.35 20.13 0.20
C SER A 124 -0.53 20.64 -1.01
N SER A 125 0.65 21.20 -0.75
CA SER A 125 1.59 21.67 -1.78
C SER A 125 2.21 20.53 -2.61
N PHE A 126 2.36 19.34 -2.02
CA PHE A 126 3.01 18.19 -2.67
C PHE A 126 2.04 17.41 -3.56
N LEU A 127 0.76 17.31 -3.18
CA LEU A 127 -0.29 16.70 -3.99
C LEU A 127 -0.65 17.59 -5.20
N GLU A 128 -0.60 18.92 -5.07
CA GLU A 128 -0.67 19.83 -6.22
C GLU A 128 0.51 19.60 -7.18
N TYR A 129 1.73 19.51 -6.65
CA TYR A 129 2.94 19.26 -7.44
C TYR A 129 2.93 17.89 -8.15
N VAL A 130 2.53 16.83 -7.45
CA VAL A 130 2.45 15.47 -7.99
C VAL A 130 1.30 15.34 -8.99
N SER A 131 0.15 15.99 -8.76
CA SER A 131 -0.92 16.07 -9.75
C SER A 131 -0.43 16.76 -11.03
N CYS A 132 0.40 17.81 -10.96
CA CYS A 132 1.02 18.41 -12.15
C CYS A 132 1.97 17.48 -12.92
N LEU A 133 2.52 16.43 -12.28
CA LEU A 133 3.35 15.42 -12.93
C LEU A 133 2.53 14.27 -13.55
N PHE A 134 1.30 14.04 -13.08
CA PHE A 134 0.39 13.02 -13.60
C PHE A 134 -0.62 13.56 -14.64
N PHE A 135 -0.77 14.87 -14.79
CA PHE A 135 -1.68 15.50 -15.75
C PHE A 135 -0.99 16.25 -16.91
N PRO A 136 -0.06 15.66 -17.70
CA PRO A 136 0.38 16.34 -18.90
C PRO A 136 -0.59 16.21 -20.09
N TYR A 137 -1.58 15.29 -20.11
CA TYR A 137 -2.45 15.15 -21.28
C TYR A 137 -3.89 14.73 -20.95
N TRP A 138 -4.77 15.72 -20.82
CA TRP A 138 -6.15 15.60 -21.30
C TRP A 138 -6.41 16.80 -22.21
N ASN A 139 -6.21 16.60 -23.51
CA ASN A 139 -6.85 17.35 -24.59
C ASN A 139 -7.63 16.34 -25.42
#